data_AF-A0A6B3HKV5-F1
#
_entry.id   AF-A0A6B3HKV5-F1
#
_cell.length_a   1.000
_cell.length_b   1.000
_cell.length_c   1.000
_cell.angle_alpha   90.00
_cell.angle_beta   90.00
_cell.angle_gamma   90.00
#
_symmetry.space_group_name_H-M   'P 1'
#
loop_
_entity.id
_entity.type
_entity.pdbx_description
1 polymer ?
#
loop_
_entity_poly.entity_id
_entity_poly.type
_entity_poly.pdbx_seq_one_letter_code
_entity_poly.pdbx_strand_id
1 'polypeptide(L)' 'WLGRRSIVGIEPGRRIIASGRVAMSHGRRVLFNPTYELRPLGKE' A
#
# COMPACT_ATOMS: atom_id res chain seq x y z
N TRP A 1 -5.53 -1.02 -10.15
CA TRP A 1 -4.05 -0.96 -10.25
C TRP A 1 -3.65 -0.69 -11.69
N LEU A 2 -2.42 -0.22 -11.97
CA LEU A 2 -1.91 0.00 -13.33
C LEU A 2 -1.86 -1.33 -14.11
N GLY A 3 -2.98 -1.75 -14.69
CA GLY A 3 -3.15 -3.03 -15.40
C GLY A 3 -3.22 -4.29 -14.52
N ARG A 4 -2.93 -4.20 -13.21
CA ARG A 4 -2.94 -5.38 -12.33
C ARG A 4 -4.33 -5.66 -11.76
N ARG A 5 -4.70 -6.94 -11.70
CA ARG A 5 -5.92 -7.41 -11.04
C ARG A 5 -5.77 -7.48 -9.52
N SER A 6 -4.55 -7.72 -9.04
CA SER A 6 -4.19 -7.73 -7.61
C SER A 6 -2.78 -7.18 -7.41
N ILE A 7 -2.44 -6.83 -6.17
CA ILE A 7 -1.05 -6.66 -5.74
C ILE A 7 -0.70 -7.75 -4.76
N VAL A 8 0.44 -8.39 -4.99
CA VAL A 8 0.92 -9.53 -4.22
C VAL A 8 0.93 -9.22 -2.72
N GLY A 9 0.15 -9.99 -1.96
CA GLY A 9 0.09 -9.93 -0.51
C GLY A 9 -0.62 -8.70 0.09
N ILE A 10 -1.15 -7.79 -0.74
CA ILE A 10 -2.05 -6.73 -0.26
C ILE A 10 -3.48 -7.29 -0.29
N GLU A 11 -3.94 -7.66 0.89
CA GLU A 11 -5.31 -8.16 1.14
C GLU A 11 -5.99 -7.27 2.21
N PRO A 12 -7.33 -7.21 2.25
CA PRO A 12 -8.05 -6.53 3.32
C PRO A 12 -7.59 -7.01 4.71
N GLY A 13 -7.32 -6.07 5.61
CA GLY A 13 -6.83 -6.36 6.96
C GLY A 13 -5.31 -6.61 7.07
N ARG A 14 -4.57 -6.73 5.95
CA ARG A 14 -3.10 -6.86 6.00
C ARG A 14 -2.45 -5.51 6.32
N ARG A 15 -1.64 -5.48 7.39
CA ARG A 15 -0.79 -4.32 7.68
C ARG A 15 0.43 -4.30 6.75
N ILE A 16 0.78 -3.12 6.26
CA ILE A 16 1.96 -2.88 5.43
C ILE A 16 2.74 -1.67 5.93
N ILE A 17 4.03 -1.59 5.59
CA ILE A 17 4.78 -0.33 5.57
C ILE A 17 4.92 0.07 4.12
N ALA A 18 4.68 1.34 3.79
CA ALA A 18 4.88 1.87 2.45
C ALA A 18 5.78 3.10 2.50
N SER A 19 6.68 3.22 1.52
CA SER A 19 7.59 4.35 1.36
C SER A 19 7.53 4.87 -0.08
N GLY A 20 7.65 6.19 -0.23
CA GLY A 20 7.62 6.85 -1.53
C GLY A 20 7.39 8.36 -1.41
N ARG A 21 7.26 9.02 -2.56
CA ARG A 21 6.94 10.45 -2.62
C ARG A 21 5.47 10.68 -2.35
N VAL A 22 5.16 11.50 -1.35
CA VAL A 22 3.80 11.98 -1.05
C VAL A 22 3.44 13.13 -1.99
N ALA A 23 2.25 13.07 -2.56
CA ALA A 23 1.62 14.15 -3.32
C ALA A 23 0.27 14.53 -2.69
N MET A 24 -0.24 15.71 -3.02
CA MET A 24 -1.61 16.11 -2.70
C MET A 24 -2.50 15.87 -3.92
N SER A 25 -3.57 15.10 -3.75
CA SER A 25 -4.58 14.86 -4.79
C SER A 25 -5.97 14.89 -4.18
N HIS A 26 -6.87 15.72 -4.73
CA HIS A 26 -8.21 15.96 -4.20
C HIS A 26 -8.24 16.25 -2.69
N GLY A 27 -7.29 17.07 -2.21
CA GLY A 27 -7.18 17.43 -0.78
C GLY A 27 -6.64 16.31 0.12
N ARG A 28 -6.22 15.17 -0.43
CA ARG A 28 -5.70 14.03 0.32
C ARG A 28 -4.24 13.75 -0.03
N ARG A 29 -3.49 13.25 0.96
CA ARG A 29 -2.13 12.76 0.76
C ARG A 29 -2.19 11.42 0.04
N VAL A 30 -1.45 11.27 -1.05
CA VAL A 30 -1.41 10.07 -1.88
C VAL A 30 0.03 9.66 -2.15
N LEU A 31 0.31 8.37 -2.07
CA LEU A 31 1.52 7.74 -2.61
C LEU A 31 1.16 7.04 -3.91
N PHE A 32 1.77 7.46 -5.02
CA PHE A 32 1.64 6.76 -6.29
C PHE A 32 2.75 5.72 -6.42
N ASN A 33 2.36 4.47 -6.67
CA ASN A 33 3.28 3.34 -6.86
C ASN A 33 4.41 3.25 -5.80
N PRO A 34 4.08 3.22 -4.49
CA PRO A 34 5.09 3.14 -3.44
C PRO A 34 5.78 1.78 -3.43
N THR A 35 7.00 1.76 -2.90
CA THR A 35 7.60 0.53 -2.40
C THR A 35 6.88 0.14 -1.11
N TYR A 36 6.62 -1.15 -0.90
CA TYR A 36 5.93 -1.63 0.29
C TYR A 36 6.50 -2.93 0.82
N GLU A 37 6.35 -3.11 2.13
CA GLU A 37 6.69 -4.32 2.87
C GLU A 37 5.46 -4.83 3.62
N LEU A 38 5.23 -6.14 3.56
CA LEU A 38 4.14 -6.79 4.28
C LEU A 38 4.55 -7.01 5.73
N ARG A 39 3.80 -6.45 6.69
CA ARG A 39 4.00 -6.80 8.10
C ARG A 39 3.53 -8.23 8.33
N PRO A 40 4.13 -9.03 9.22
CA PRO A 40 3.61 -10.35 9.57
C PRO A 40 2.13 -10.29 9.98
N LEU A 41 1.36 -11.34 9.68
CA LEU A 41 0.06 -11.51 10.32
C LEU A 41 0.37 -11.75 11.80
N GLY A 42 -0.03 -10.82 12.67
CA GLY A 42 0.13 -11.03 14.09
C GLY A 42 -0.56 -12.34 14.47
N LYS A 43 0.13 -13.20 15.22
CA LYS A 43 -0.60 -14.15 16.07
C LYS A 43 -1.18 -13.32 17.20
N GLU A 44 -2.52 -13.26 17.29
CA GLU A 44 -3.15 -13.01 18.59
C GLU A 44 -2.74 -14.10 19.57
#